data_AF-A0A1H3GA65-F1
#
_entry.id   AF-A0A1H3GA65-F1
#
_cell.length_a   1.000
_cell.length_b   1.000
_cell.length_c   1.000
_cell.angle_alpha   90.00
_cell.angle_beta   90.00
_cell.angle_gamma   90.00
#
_symmetry.space_group_name_H-M   'P 1'
#
loop_
_entity.id
_entity.type
_entity.pdbx_description
1 polymer ?
#
loop_
_entity_poly.entity_id
_entity_poly.type
_entity_poly.pdbx_seq_one_letter_code
_entity_poly.pdbx_strand_id
1 'polypeptide(L)' 'MSSLENIFDGILLDPCECLHRTVNIMTDSGVVTGELQIVGSDGIQLEESNGYLVMIPIVSIRAILA' A
#
# COMPACT_ATOMS: atom_id res chain seq x y z
N MET A 1 -1.95 10.14 -18.94
CA MET A 1 -1.15 9.19 -18.14
C MET A 1 -1.80 9.20 -16.77
N SER A 2 -2.71 8.26 -16.49
CA SER A 2 -3.80 8.51 -15.52
C SER A 2 -4.10 7.30 -14.61
N SER A 3 -3.08 6.58 -14.17
CA SER A 3 -3.29 5.30 -13.47
C SER A 3 -2.71 5.23 -12.06
N LEU A 4 -1.88 6.19 -11.64
CA LEU A 4 -1.24 6.19 -10.31
C LEU A 4 -1.87 7.16 -9.33
N GLU A 5 -2.24 8.37 -9.78
CA GLU A 5 -2.93 9.36 -8.94
C GLU A 5 -4.28 8.83 -8.42
N ASN A 6 -5.02 8.05 -9.21
CA ASN A 6 -6.34 7.54 -8.82
C ASN A 6 -6.34 6.52 -7.66
N ILE A 7 -5.24 5.80 -7.40
CA ILE A 7 -5.18 4.84 -6.27
C ILE A 7 -5.08 5.60 -4.94
N PHE A 8 -4.40 6.75 -4.94
CA PHE A 8 -4.22 7.61 -3.77
C PHE A 8 -5.29 8.70 -3.64
N ASP A 9 -6.01 9.03 -4.71
CA ASP A 9 -7.09 10.02 -4.68
C ASP A 9 -8.43 9.41 -4.24
N GLY A 10 -8.69 8.14 -4.60
CA GLY A 10 -9.92 7.42 -4.26
C GLY A 10 -9.96 6.89 -2.82
N ILE A 11 -8.81 6.78 -2.18
CA ILE A 11 -8.68 6.55 -0.74
C ILE A 11 -8.11 7.86 -0.23
N LEU A 12 -8.92 8.73 0.39
CA LEU A 12 -8.46 9.91 1.14
C LEU A 12 -7.53 9.45 2.28
N LEU A 13 -6.34 8.95 1.93
CA LEU A 13 -5.28 8.59 2.83
C LEU A 13 -4.49 9.88 2.99
N ASP A 14 -4.88 10.70 3.95
CA ASP A 14 -3.89 11.61 4.53
C ASP A 14 -2.67 10.74 4.86
N PRO A 15 -1.49 10.98 4.25
CA PRO A 15 -0.34 10.08 4.36
C PRO A 15 0.14 9.90 5.81
N CYS A 16 -0.36 10.76 6.72
CA CYS A 16 -0.13 10.69 8.15
C CYS A 16 -1.19 9.91 8.95
N GLU A 17 -2.44 9.76 8.48
CA GLU A 17 -3.53 9.13 9.28
C GLU A 17 -3.67 7.63 9.05
N CYS A 18 -3.09 7.08 7.99
CA CYS A 18 -3.25 5.65 7.67
C CYS A 18 -2.06 4.78 8.04
N LEU A 19 -1.03 5.40 8.62
CA LEU A 19 0.10 4.69 9.22
C LEU A 19 -0.39 3.84 10.40
N HIS A 20 0.20 2.65 10.55
CA HIS A 20 -0.17 1.63 11.53
C HIS A 20 -1.54 0.97 11.32
N ARG A 21 -2.13 1.07 10.11
CA ARG A 21 -3.36 0.35 9.76
C ARG A 21 -3.05 -0.91 8.97
N THR A 22 -3.70 -2.02 9.32
CA THR A 22 -3.65 -3.24 8.50
C THR A 22 -4.39 -3.03 7.19
N VAL A 23 -3.71 -3.27 6.07
CA VAL A 23 -4.25 -3.17 4.71
C VAL A 23 -3.97 -4.46 3.94
N ASN A 24 -4.81 -4.75 2.95
CA ASN A 24 -4.55 -5.78 1.95
C ASN A 24 -4.22 -5.10 0.62
N ILE A 25 -3.02 -5.32 0.11
CA ILE A 25 -2.55 -4.78 -1.16
C ILE A 25 -2.62 -5.89 -2.21
N MET A 26 -3.47 -5.69 -3.22
CA MET A 26 -3.55 -6.59 -4.36
C MET A 26 -2.48 -6.20 -5.37
N THR A 27 -1.60 -7.16 -5.67
CA THR A 27 -0.52 -7.03 -6.64
C THR A 27 -0.70 -8.04 -7.78
N ASP A 28 0.08 -7.92 -8.85
CA ASP A 28 0.11 -8.92 -9.93
C ASP A 28 0.48 -10.33 -9.46
N SER A 29 1.26 -10.42 -8.37
CA SER A 29 1.74 -11.68 -7.80
C SER A 29 0.79 -12.29 -6.78
N GLY A 30 -0.26 -11.56 -6.37
CA GLY A 30 -1.19 -11.96 -5.31
C GLY A 30 -1.49 -10.84 -4.32
N VAL A 31 -2.11 -11.20 -3.20
CA VAL A 31 -2.48 -10.26 -2.13
C VAL A 31 -1.43 -10.30 -1.04
N VAL A 32 -0.94 -9.13 -0.64
CA VAL A 32 -0.05 -8.95 0.51
C VAL A 32 -0.82 -8.26 1.62
N THR A 33 -0.78 -8.81 2.83
CA THR A 33 -1.47 -8.27 4.00
C THR A 33 -0.44 -7.81 5.02
N GLY A 34 -0.56 -6.57 5.48
CA GLY A 34 0.35 -6.06 6.50
C GLY A 34 -0.08 -4.68 7.01
N GLU A 35 0.59 -4.25 8.06
CA GLU A 35 0.42 -2.94 8.65
C GLU A 35 1.16 -1.88 7.84
N LEU A 36 0.46 -0.81 7.44
CA LEU A 36 1.03 0.26 6.63
C LEU A 36 2.07 1.05 7.43
N GLN A 37 3.32 1.03 6.99
CA GLN A 37 4.43 1.76 7.65
C GLN A 37 4.81 3.03 6.90
N ILE A 38 4.86 2.96 5.56
CA ILE A 38 5.27 4.08 4.71
C ILE A 38 4.48 4.05 3.40
N VAL A 39 4.01 5.22 2.97
CA VAL A 39 3.47 5.46 1.64
C VAL A 39 4.35 6.48 0.93
N GLY A 40 4.96 6.08 -0.17
CA GLY A 40 5.79 6.95 -1.00
C GLY A 40 5.40 6.91 -2.47
N SER A 41 6.02 7.79 -3.26
CA SER A 41 5.82 7.87 -4.72
C SER A 41 6.26 6.60 -5.46
N ASP A 42 7.21 5.86 -4.90
CA ASP A 42 7.84 4.70 -5.54
C ASP A 42 7.20 3.37 -5.09
N GLY A 43 6.46 3.37 -3.99
CA GLY A 43 5.85 2.18 -3.43
C GLY A 43 5.32 2.36 -2.01
N ILE A 44 4.87 1.23 -1.46
CA ILE A 44 4.30 1.13 -0.12
C ILE A 44 5.11 0.12 0.69
N GLN A 45 5.42 0.47 1.94
CA GLN A 45 6.04 -0.45 2.89
C GLN A 45 4.99 -0.94 3.89
N LEU A 46 4.93 -2.25 4.04
CA LEU A 46 4.09 -2.94 5.03
C LEU A 46 4.96 -3.66 6.05
N GLU A 47 4.48 -3.76 7.29
CA GLU A 47 4.97 -4.71 8.29
C GLU A 47 4.01 -5.90 8.34
N GLU A 48 4.48 -7.09 7.99
CA GLU A 48 3.72 -8.32 8.10
C GLU A 48 3.60 -8.76 9.57
N SER A 49 2.64 -9.66 9.86
CA SER A 49 2.39 -10.16 11.22
C SER A 49 3.56 -10.92 11.87
N ASN A 50 4.55 -11.29 11.07
CA ASN A 50 5.81 -11.91 11.47
C ASN A 50 6.90 -10.86 11.84
N GLY A 51 6.60 -9.56 11.74
CA GLY A 51 7.52 -8.45 11.98
C GLY A 51 8.45 -8.14 10.80
N TYR A 52 8.29 -8.79 9.64
CA TYR A 52 9.07 -8.49 8.45
C TYR A 52 8.50 -7.30 7.69
N LEU A 53 9.41 -6.45 7.22
CA LEU A 53 9.07 -5.30 6.39
C LEU A 53 9.11 -5.70 4.91
N VAL A 54 7.99 -5.50 4.23
CA VAL A 54 7.82 -5.79 2.80
C VAL A 54 7.60 -4.49 2.05
N MET A 55 8.43 -4.24 1.03
CA MET A 55 8.27 -3.11 0.12
C MET A 55 7.57 -3.57 -1.15
N ILE A 56 6.43 -2.96 -1.44
CA ILE A 56 5.63 -3.22 -2.64
C ILE A 56 5.80 -2.05 -3.60
N PRO A 57 6.44 -2.25 -4.76
CA PRO A 57 6.65 -1.18 -5.73
C PRO A 57 5.32 -0.78 -6.37
N ILE A 58 5.14 0.52 -6.58
CA ILE A 58 3.85 1.09 -6.97
C ILE A 58 3.34 0.57 -8.32
N VAL A 59 4.27 0.22 -9.21
CA VAL A 59 4.00 -0.37 -10.54
C VAL A 59 3.30 -1.73 -10.46
N SER A 60 3.48 -2.44 -9.36
CA SER A 60 2.89 -3.76 -9.13
C SER A 60 1.54 -3.70 -8.41
N ILE A 61 1.14 -2.53 -7.89
CA ILE A 61 -0.10 -2.37 -7.13
C ILE A 61 -1.28 -2.26 -8.10
N ARG A 62 -2.34 -3.01 -7.80
CA ARG A 62 -3.61 -3.00 -8.55
C ARG A 62 -4.74 -2.39 -7.73
N ALA A 63 -4.78 -2.67 -6.44
CA ALA A 63 -5.75 -2.11 -5.51
C ALA A 63 -5.22 -2.16 -4.08
N ILE A 64 -5.72 -1.27 -3.22
CA ILE A 64 -5.52 -1.28 -1.77
C ILE A 64 -6.90 -1.43 -1.13
N LEU A 65 -7.04 -2.43 -0.26
CA LEU A 65 -8.27 -2.73 0.46
C LEU A 65 -8.01 -2.47 1.95
N ALA A 66 -8.74 -1.53 2.55
CA ALA A 66 -8.55 -1.04 3.92
C ALA A 66 -9.81 -1.19 4.78
#